data_AF-A0A8H8CQ37-F1
#
_entry.id   AF-A0A8H8CQ37-F1
#
_cell.length_a   1.000
_cell.length_b   1.000
_cell.length_c   1.000
_cell.angle_alpha   90.00
_cell.angle_beta   90.00
_cell.angle_gamma   90.00
#
_symmetry.space_group_name_H-M   'P 1'
#
loop_
_entity.id
_entity.type
_entity.pdbx_description
1 polymer ?
#
loop_
_entity_poly.entity_id
_entity_poly.type
_entity_poly.pdbx_seq_one_letter_code
_entity_poly.pdbx_strand_id
1 'polypeptide(L)'
;MLAWRAIVRRPATLIRQGPQIPRRSLHSSLPRPQLYQQRGGSLLAKLRFRADGKPRSRLMGATIGTLVLFNILTLATMYDLVEEGEITLGLLVNVIYLQRADMSYSNINLEDSAETLIYFKKLYQAFARIPQEEVDDLFKDLSRMIKAGETEVEAHRIMRTAAEQIHLAFQDLDHDSIASTSNYIFDIMREALENLIDLIPENVDDESDSKYTFQLIRDHSKKDAGAVLKDYESLG
;
A
#
# COMPACT_ATOMS: atom_id res chain seq x y z
N MET A 1 24.04 4.31 -25.37
CA MET A 1 24.60 4.86 -26.61
C MET A 1 23.66 5.94 -27.14
N LEU A 2 24.23 7.09 -27.49
CA LEU A 2 23.58 8.25 -28.09
C LEU A 2 23.06 7.94 -29.50
N ALA A 3 21.92 8.52 -29.90
CA ALA A 3 21.68 9.16 -31.21
C ALA A 3 20.21 9.61 -31.28
N TRP A 4 19.90 10.91 -31.26
CA TRP A 4 19.89 11.79 -32.44
C TRP A 4 18.86 11.39 -33.51
N ARG A 5 17.74 12.11 -33.53
CA ARG A 5 17.12 12.58 -34.78
C ARG A 5 16.59 14.00 -34.58
N ALA A 6 17.40 14.96 -35.02
CA ALA A 6 16.93 16.23 -35.55
C ALA A 6 16.53 16.05 -37.02
N ILE A 7 15.69 16.96 -37.54
CA ILE A 7 15.66 17.57 -38.90
C ILE A 7 14.31 18.34 -38.97
N VAL A 8 14.25 19.65 -38.70
CA VAL A 8 14.66 20.82 -39.53
C VAL A 8 13.71 21.08 -40.71
N ARG A 9 13.06 22.26 -40.74
CA ARG A 9 13.20 23.29 -41.81
C ARG A 9 12.48 24.61 -41.48
N ARG A 10 13.20 25.71 -41.74
CA ARG A 10 12.86 27.14 -41.53
C ARG A 10 12.01 27.72 -42.70
N PRO A 11 11.59 29.01 -42.69
CA PRO A 11 12.48 30.17 -42.99
C PRO A 11 12.30 31.33 -41.97
N ALA A 12 13.36 32.01 -41.51
CA ALA A 12 14.09 33.09 -42.18
C ALA A 12 13.22 34.29 -42.58
N THR A 13 12.97 35.20 -41.63
CA THR A 13 12.74 36.63 -41.91
C THR A 13 13.71 37.45 -41.08
N LEU A 14 14.77 37.92 -41.74
CA LEU A 14 15.65 38.97 -41.25
C LEU A 14 14.86 40.28 -41.23
N ILE A 15 14.54 40.80 -40.05
CA ILE A 15 14.19 42.21 -39.87
C ILE A 15 15.32 42.86 -39.09
N ARG A 16 16.12 43.62 -39.82
CA ARG A 16 17.16 44.52 -39.34
C ARG A 16 16.48 45.68 -38.60
N GLN A 17 16.32 45.59 -37.29
CA GLN A 17 15.98 46.74 -36.46
C GLN A 17 17.29 47.41 -36.03
N GLY A 18 17.53 48.62 -36.55
CA GLY A 18 18.64 49.46 -36.10
C GLY A 18 18.50 49.83 -34.61
N PRO A 19 19.55 50.38 -33.98
CA PRO A 19 19.48 50.82 -32.60
C PRO A 19 18.45 51.95 -32.48
N GLN A 20 17.24 51.63 -32.00
CA GLN A 20 16.28 52.64 -31.61
C GLN A 20 16.77 53.31 -30.34
N ILE A 21 17.22 54.55 -30.49
CA ILE A 21 17.44 55.48 -29.40
C ILE A 21 16.12 55.57 -28.62
N PRO A 22 16.09 55.28 -27.30
CA PRO A 22 14.85 55.30 -26.54
C PRO A 22 14.38 56.76 -26.40
N ARG A 23 13.37 57.13 -27.19
CA ARG A 23 12.55 58.31 -26.89
C ARG A 23 11.75 58.00 -25.63
N ARG A 24 12.05 58.69 -24.53
CA ARG A 24 11.25 58.71 -23.31
C ARG A 24 9.80 59.08 -23.67
N SER A 25 8.91 58.10 -23.75
CA SER A 25 7.49 58.33 -23.60
C SER A 25 7.19 58.33 -22.10
N LEU A 26 6.91 59.52 -21.55
CA LEU A 26 6.30 59.67 -20.23
C LEU A 26 4.85 59.19 -20.31
N HIS A 27 4.65 57.87 -20.31
CA HIS A 27 3.36 57.28 -20.00
C HIS A 27 3.37 56.88 -18.53
N SER A 28 2.69 57.67 -17.71
CA SER A 28 2.29 57.30 -16.36
C SER A 28 1.21 56.21 -16.44
N SER A 29 1.61 54.97 -16.69
CA SER A 29 0.75 53.82 -16.39
C SER A 29 0.59 53.75 -14.87
N LEU A 30 -0.66 53.83 -14.39
CA LEU A 30 -0.97 53.61 -12.97
C LEU A 30 -0.28 52.33 -12.48
N PRO A 31 0.34 52.33 -11.28
CA PRO A 31 0.85 51.10 -10.71
C PRO A 31 -0.34 50.18 -10.41
N ARG A 32 -0.43 49.07 -11.15
CA ARG A 32 -1.30 47.96 -10.78
C ARG A 32 -0.88 47.54 -9.37
N PRO A 33 -1.78 47.55 -8.37
CA PRO A 33 -1.41 47.09 -7.04
C PRO A 33 -1.15 45.60 -7.14
N GLN A 34 0.12 45.22 -7.26
CA GLN A 34 0.54 43.89 -6.91
C GLN A 34 0.32 43.81 -5.41
N LEU A 35 -0.62 42.96 -4.99
CA LEU A 35 -0.79 42.54 -3.61
C LEU A 35 0.50 41.83 -3.17
N TYR A 36 1.51 42.62 -2.84
CA TYR A 36 2.75 42.14 -2.26
C TYR A 36 2.43 41.69 -0.85
N GLN A 37 2.41 40.37 -0.66
CA GLN A 37 2.38 39.77 0.66
C GLN A 37 3.61 40.27 1.42
N GLN A 38 3.41 41.18 2.37
CA GLN A 38 4.46 41.73 3.23
C GLN A 38 5.14 40.56 3.97
N ARG A 39 6.36 40.21 3.57
CA ARG A 39 7.16 39.20 4.28
C ARG A 39 7.65 39.76 5.61
N GLY A 40 7.68 38.89 6.63
CA GLY A 40 8.14 39.20 7.98
C GLY A 40 9.53 39.85 8.02
N GLY A 41 9.71 40.75 8.98
CA GLY A 41 10.83 41.71 9.10
C GLY A 41 12.22 41.14 9.40
N SER A 42 12.59 40.01 8.83
CA SER A 42 13.93 39.44 8.95
C SER A 42 14.94 40.26 8.13
N LEU A 43 15.95 40.83 8.80
CA LEU A 43 17.06 41.55 8.15
C LEU A 43 17.82 40.67 7.15
N LEU A 44 17.93 39.37 7.43
CA LEU A 44 18.57 38.40 6.55
C LEU A 44 17.81 38.21 5.23
N ALA A 45 16.47 38.27 5.27
CA ALA A 45 15.66 38.18 4.06
C ALA A 45 15.85 39.39 3.14
N LYS A 46 16.00 40.60 3.71
CA LYS A 46 16.26 41.84 2.95
C LYS A 46 17.64 41.86 2.28
N LEU A 47 18.65 41.23 2.89
CA LEU A 47 19.99 41.12 2.33
C LEU A 47 20.06 40.11 1.17
N ARG A 48 19.28 39.02 1.24
CA ARG A 48 19.38 37.88 0.33
C ARG A 48 18.45 37.98 -0.89
N PHE A 49 17.31 38.67 -0.76
CA PHE A 49 16.26 38.75 -1.78
C PHE A 49 15.95 40.20 -2.19
N ARG A 50 15.44 40.38 -3.41
CA ARG A 50 14.86 41.66 -3.88
C ARG A 50 13.45 41.83 -3.30
N ALA A 51 12.91 43.04 -3.36
CA ALA A 51 11.52 43.31 -2.98
C ALA A 51 10.53 42.40 -3.75
N ASP A 52 10.86 42.08 -5.00
CA ASP A 52 10.12 41.18 -5.89
C ASP A 52 10.22 39.68 -5.51
N GLY A 53 10.86 39.34 -4.39
CA GLY A 53 11.03 37.96 -3.91
C GLY A 53 12.09 37.13 -4.64
N LYS A 54 12.64 37.62 -5.76
CA LYS A 54 13.72 36.95 -6.50
C LYS A 54 15.07 37.07 -5.77
N PRO A 55 15.92 36.03 -5.80
CA PRO A 55 17.26 36.09 -5.21
C PRO A 55 18.09 37.19 -5.88
N ARG A 56 18.89 37.93 -5.08
CA ARG A 56 19.69 39.04 -5.61
C ARG A 56 20.83 38.59 -6.54
N SER A 57 21.35 37.39 -6.34
CA SER A 57 22.41 36.79 -7.16
C SER A 57 22.00 35.42 -7.70
N ARG A 58 22.59 35.02 -8.84
CA ARG A 58 22.35 33.69 -9.44
C ARG A 58 22.83 32.56 -8.54
N LEU A 59 23.97 32.76 -7.86
CA LEU A 59 24.51 31.79 -6.91
C LEU A 59 23.59 31.61 -5.71
N MET A 60 23.01 32.70 -5.19
CA MET A 60 22.03 32.62 -4.10
C MET A 60 20.74 31.92 -4.53
N GLY A 61 20.29 32.16 -5.77
CA GLY A 61 19.16 31.43 -6.33
C GLY A 61 19.43 29.94 -6.49
N ALA A 62 20.66 29.58 -6.92
CA ALA A 62 21.09 28.20 -7.02
C ALA A 62 21.14 27.53 -5.64
N THR A 63 21.72 28.16 -4.62
CA THR A 63 21.81 27.56 -3.26
C THR A 63 20.44 27.36 -2.62
N ILE A 64 19.52 28.32 -2.77
CA ILE A 64 18.14 28.16 -2.29
C ILE A 64 17.43 27.08 -3.09
N GLY A 65 17.59 27.06 -4.42
CA GLY A 65 17.01 26.05 -5.29
C GLY A 65 17.50 24.64 -4.96
N THR A 66 18.80 24.45 -4.73
CA THR A 66 19.37 23.17 -4.31
C THR A 66 18.91 22.77 -2.92
N LEU A 67 18.77 23.72 -1.99
CA LEU A 67 18.28 23.43 -0.64
C LEU A 67 16.81 22.99 -0.67
N VAL A 68 15.98 23.67 -1.47
CA VAL A 68 14.57 23.26 -1.67
C VAL A 68 14.50 21.89 -2.34
N LEU A 69 15.27 21.65 -3.41
CA LEU A 69 15.29 20.36 -4.09
C LEU A 69 15.78 19.24 -3.16
N PHE A 70 16.82 19.49 -2.38
CA PHE A 70 17.33 18.55 -1.39
C PHE A 70 16.26 18.21 -0.36
N ASN A 71 15.56 19.21 0.19
CA ASN A 71 14.47 18.96 1.14
C ASN A 71 13.32 18.16 0.51
N ILE A 72 12.93 18.45 -0.74
CA ILE A 72 11.90 17.67 -1.44
C ILE A 72 12.35 16.22 -1.60
N LEU A 73 13.60 16.01 -2.00
CA LEU A 73 14.15 14.66 -2.17
C LEU A 73 14.23 13.91 -0.84
N THR A 74 14.69 14.56 0.22
CA THR A 74 14.69 13.98 1.57
C THR A 74 13.28 13.61 2.01
N LEU A 75 12.29 14.46 1.76
CA LEU A 75 10.90 14.19 2.12
C LEU A 75 10.34 12.99 1.35
N ALA A 76 10.63 12.88 0.06
CA ALA A 76 10.24 11.75 -0.77
C ALA A 76 10.87 10.45 -0.27
N THR A 77 12.18 10.43 -0.02
CA THR A 77 12.85 9.23 0.51
C THR A 77 12.39 8.86 1.91
N MET A 78 12.01 9.84 2.73
CA MET A 78 11.48 9.57 4.07
C MET A 78 10.08 8.96 3.97
N TYR A 79 9.25 9.40 3.02
CA TYR A 79 7.95 8.80 2.75
C TYR A 79 8.09 7.33 2.36
N ASP A 80 8.96 7.02 1.39
CA ASP A 80 9.23 5.64 0.96
C ASP A 80 9.69 4.76 2.15
N LEU A 81 10.57 5.29 2.99
CA LEU A 81 11.07 4.59 4.18
C LEU A 81 9.98 4.32 5.22
N VAL A 82 9.07 5.29 5.44
CA VAL A 82 7.95 5.13 6.38
C VAL A 82 6.98 4.08 5.83
N GLU A 83 6.65 4.13 4.54
CA GLU A 83 5.77 3.17 3.90
C GLU A 83 6.34 1.75 3.98
N GLU A 84 7.62 1.55 3.65
CA GLU A 84 8.28 0.24 3.78
C GLU A 84 8.34 -0.22 5.24
N GLY A 85 8.55 0.71 6.18
CA GLY A 85 8.53 0.45 7.62
C GLY A 85 7.17 -0.03 8.12
N GLU A 86 6.08 0.60 7.69
CA GLU A 86 4.70 0.22 8.03
C GLU A 86 4.36 -1.17 7.49
N ILE A 87 4.73 -1.48 6.25
CA ILE A 87 4.54 -2.80 5.66
C ILE A 87 5.30 -3.86 6.45
N THR A 88 6.57 -3.60 6.76
CA THR A 88 7.43 -4.53 7.50
C THR A 88 6.90 -4.78 8.91
N LEU A 89 6.46 -3.71 9.59
CA LEU A 89 5.83 -3.81 10.91
C LEU A 89 4.51 -4.59 10.83
N GLY A 90 3.71 -4.36 9.79
CA GLY A 90 2.49 -5.09 9.49
C GLY A 90 2.74 -6.59 9.37
N LEU A 91 3.72 -6.98 8.56
CA LEU A 91 4.13 -8.39 8.37
C LEU A 91 4.63 -9.02 9.67
N LEU A 92 5.47 -8.31 10.44
CA LEU A 92 6.00 -8.81 11.71
C LEU A 92 4.88 -9.06 12.72
N VAL A 93 3.94 -8.13 12.85
CA VAL A 93 2.81 -8.26 13.76
C VAL A 93 1.92 -9.44 13.35
N ASN A 94 1.71 -9.67 12.04
CA ASN A 94 0.97 -10.86 11.57
C ASN A 94 1.66 -12.16 11.99
N VAL A 95 2.97 -12.28 11.76
CA VAL A 95 3.77 -13.45 12.15
C VAL A 95 3.64 -13.72 13.65
N ILE A 96 3.74 -12.69 14.49
CA ILE A 96 3.61 -12.85 15.95
C ILE A 96 2.23 -13.38 16.35
N TYR A 97 1.15 -12.84 15.76
CA TYR A 97 -0.20 -13.30 16.08
C TYR A 97 -0.46 -14.72 15.60
N LEU A 98 -0.03 -15.07 14.38
CA LEU A 98 -0.13 -16.43 13.88
C LEU A 98 0.71 -17.41 14.69
N GLN A 99 1.95 -17.06 15.03
CA GLN A 99 2.81 -17.89 15.87
C GLN A 99 2.16 -18.16 17.23
N ARG A 100 1.51 -17.15 17.82
CA ARG A 100 0.76 -17.32 19.06
C ARG A 100 -0.42 -18.29 18.91
N ALA A 101 -1.13 -18.26 17.78
CA ALA A 101 -2.18 -19.24 17.49
C ALA A 101 -1.59 -20.65 17.27
N ASP A 102 -0.46 -20.72 16.58
CA ASP A 102 0.26 -21.95 16.25
C ASP A 102 0.84 -22.67 17.46
N MET A 103 1.12 -21.98 18.57
CA MET A 103 1.54 -22.61 19.84
C MET A 103 0.60 -23.72 20.33
N SER A 104 -0.66 -23.73 19.88
CA SER A 104 -1.64 -24.76 20.24
C SER A 104 -1.60 -26.00 19.33
N TYR A 105 -0.82 -26.00 18.24
CA TYR A 105 -0.77 -27.05 17.23
C TYR A 105 -0.58 -28.45 17.80
N SER A 106 0.36 -28.63 18.74
CA SER A 106 0.69 -29.94 19.31
C SER A 106 -0.45 -30.62 20.07
N ASN A 107 -1.48 -29.85 20.46
CA ASN A 107 -2.61 -30.33 21.25
C ASN A 107 -3.87 -30.58 20.39
N ILE A 108 -3.77 -30.41 19.07
CA ILE A 108 -4.91 -30.43 18.16
C ILE A 108 -4.87 -31.70 17.33
N ASN A 109 -6.00 -32.40 17.24
CA ASN A 109 -6.13 -33.57 16.39
C ASN A 109 -6.59 -33.16 14.99
N LEU A 110 -5.63 -33.05 14.06
CA LEU A 110 -5.91 -32.72 12.66
C LEU A 110 -6.63 -33.84 11.88
N GLU A 111 -6.79 -35.03 12.46
CA GLU A 111 -7.62 -36.09 11.88
C GLU A 111 -9.12 -35.85 12.11
N ASP A 112 -9.49 -35.01 13.08
CA ASP A 112 -10.88 -34.61 13.32
C ASP A 112 -11.21 -33.35 12.52
N SER A 113 -12.24 -33.41 11.67
CA SER A 113 -12.67 -32.28 10.84
C SER A 113 -13.16 -31.10 11.68
N ALA A 114 -13.79 -31.36 12.83
CA ALA A 114 -14.32 -30.32 13.70
C ALA A 114 -13.19 -29.57 14.43
N GLU A 115 -12.22 -30.30 14.99
CA GLU A 115 -11.05 -29.69 15.61
C GLU A 115 -10.19 -28.93 14.59
N THR A 116 -10.01 -29.50 13.40
CA THR A 116 -9.26 -28.87 12.29
C THR A 116 -9.91 -27.55 11.89
N LEU A 117 -11.23 -27.50 11.76
CA LEU A 117 -11.96 -26.26 11.44
C LEU A 117 -11.77 -25.19 12.52
N ILE A 118 -11.89 -25.57 13.80
CA ILE A 118 -11.70 -24.64 14.92
C ILE A 118 -10.28 -24.07 14.91
N TYR A 119 -9.29 -24.91 14.64
CA TYR A 119 -7.90 -24.49 14.58
C TYR A 119 -7.61 -23.59 13.38
N PHE A 120 -8.03 -24.00 12.18
CA PHE A 120 -7.86 -23.22 10.96
C PHE A 120 -8.54 -21.86 11.06
N LYS A 121 -9.74 -21.80 11.68
CA LYS A 121 -10.42 -20.55 11.99
C LYS A 121 -9.59 -19.63 12.91
N LYS A 122 -8.93 -20.17 13.94
CA LYS A 122 -8.04 -19.38 14.82
C LYS A 122 -6.83 -18.83 14.05
N LEU A 123 -6.24 -19.62 13.16
CA LEU A 123 -5.16 -19.17 12.29
C LEU A 123 -5.64 -18.04 11.36
N TYR A 124 -6.82 -18.20 10.76
CA TYR A 124 -7.42 -17.17 9.91
C TYR A 124 -7.76 -15.89 10.68
N GLN A 125 -8.29 -16.01 11.89
CA GLN A 125 -8.57 -14.84 12.73
C GLN A 125 -7.29 -14.07 13.06
N ALA A 126 -6.21 -14.77 13.40
CA ALA A 126 -4.90 -14.17 13.66
C ALA A 126 -4.31 -13.50 12.40
N PHE A 127 -4.58 -14.07 11.23
CA PHE A 127 -4.13 -13.57 9.94
C PHE A 127 -4.89 -12.33 9.47
N ALA A 128 -6.22 -12.40 9.43
CA ALA A 128 -7.07 -11.38 8.82
C ALA A 128 -7.26 -10.14 9.69
N ARG A 129 -7.00 -10.24 11.01
CA ARG A 129 -7.24 -9.17 12.00
C ARG A 129 -8.69 -8.65 12.01
N ILE A 130 -9.61 -9.46 11.52
CA ILE A 130 -11.05 -9.18 11.47
C ILE A 130 -11.65 -9.43 12.87
N PRO A 131 -12.68 -8.67 13.30
CA PRO A 131 -13.43 -8.96 14.51
C PRO A 131 -13.91 -10.42 14.56
N GLN A 132 -13.92 -11.00 15.76
CA GLN A 132 -14.29 -12.41 15.93
C GLN A 132 -15.69 -12.72 15.39
N GLU A 133 -16.62 -11.79 15.53
CA GLU A 133 -18.02 -11.95 15.09
C GLU A 133 -18.13 -12.20 13.57
N GLU A 134 -17.41 -11.41 12.76
CA GLU A 134 -17.41 -11.55 11.30
C GLU A 134 -16.74 -12.85 10.84
N VAL A 135 -15.66 -13.27 11.52
CA VAL A 135 -15.00 -14.56 11.26
C VAL A 135 -15.91 -15.72 11.67
N ASP A 136 -16.64 -15.57 12.77
CA ASP A 136 -17.59 -16.58 13.26
C ASP A 136 -18.71 -16.82 12.26
N ASP A 137 -19.29 -15.75 11.71
CA ASP A 137 -20.34 -15.82 10.68
C ASP A 137 -19.82 -16.44 9.38
N LEU A 138 -18.63 -16.03 8.92
CA LEU A 138 -17.99 -16.60 7.74
C LEU A 138 -17.82 -18.12 7.85
N PHE A 139 -17.22 -18.59 8.94
CA PHE A 139 -16.95 -20.01 9.12
C PHE A 139 -18.21 -20.83 9.40
N LYS A 140 -19.26 -20.19 9.94
CA LYS A 140 -20.58 -20.80 10.09
C LYS A 140 -21.23 -21.02 8.73
N ASP A 141 -21.18 -20.02 7.85
CA ASP A 141 -21.68 -20.14 6.48
C ASP A 141 -20.87 -21.15 5.67
N LEU A 142 -19.54 -21.09 5.76
CA LEU A 142 -18.65 -22.06 5.12
C LEU A 142 -18.96 -23.50 5.60
N SER A 143 -19.10 -23.71 6.90
CA SER A 143 -19.45 -25.03 7.46
C SER A 143 -20.82 -25.51 6.99
N ARG A 144 -21.81 -24.60 6.90
CA ARG A 144 -23.14 -24.91 6.39
C ARG A 144 -23.10 -25.32 4.92
N MET A 145 -22.35 -24.61 4.09
CA MET A 145 -22.23 -24.87 2.66
C MET A 145 -21.46 -26.17 2.38
N ILE A 146 -20.36 -26.40 3.09
CA ILE A 146 -19.59 -27.65 3.01
C ILE A 146 -20.45 -28.85 3.39
N LYS A 147 -21.25 -28.76 4.44
CA LYS A 147 -22.17 -29.84 4.89
C LYS A 147 -23.37 -30.04 3.96
N ALA A 148 -23.78 -29.00 3.24
CA ALA A 148 -24.83 -29.10 2.25
C ALA A 148 -24.33 -29.75 0.95
N GLY A 149 -23.03 -29.66 0.67
CA GLY A 149 -22.35 -30.40 -0.39
C GLY A 149 -21.79 -31.75 0.08
N GLU A 150 -21.31 -32.57 -0.87
CA GLU A 150 -20.54 -33.79 -0.60
C GLU A 150 -19.02 -33.50 -0.51
N THR A 151 -18.63 -32.28 -0.17
CA THR A 151 -17.23 -31.80 -0.25
C THR A 151 -16.52 -31.70 1.10
N GLU A 152 -17.12 -32.20 2.18
CA GLU A 152 -16.58 -32.14 3.55
C GLU A 152 -15.18 -32.74 3.69
N VAL A 153 -14.94 -33.90 3.07
CA VAL A 153 -13.63 -34.58 3.10
C VAL A 153 -12.56 -33.73 2.42
N GLU A 154 -12.91 -33.07 1.32
CA GLU A 154 -11.96 -32.25 0.56
C GLU A 154 -11.67 -30.92 1.26
N ALA A 155 -12.70 -30.30 1.86
CA ALA A 155 -12.53 -29.12 2.69
C ALA A 155 -11.67 -29.41 3.92
N HIS A 156 -11.88 -30.55 4.60
CA HIS A 156 -11.04 -30.99 5.71
C HIS A 156 -9.59 -31.16 5.26
N ARG A 157 -9.35 -31.81 4.11
CA ARG A 157 -8.00 -31.95 3.54
C ARG A 157 -7.34 -30.60 3.32
N ILE A 158 -8.02 -29.63 2.71
CA ILE A 158 -7.48 -28.29 2.46
C ILE A 158 -7.08 -27.60 3.78
N MET A 159 -7.99 -27.56 4.76
CA MET A 159 -7.73 -26.92 6.04
C MET A 159 -6.56 -27.58 6.79
N ARG A 160 -6.49 -28.92 6.75
CA ARG A 160 -5.40 -29.69 7.36
C ARG A 160 -4.07 -29.39 6.68
N THR A 161 -4.00 -29.47 5.36
CA THR A 161 -2.76 -29.24 4.62
C THR A 161 -2.24 -27.82 4.85
N ALA A 162 -3.12 -26.82 4.85
CA ALA A 162 -2.75 -25.44 5.14
C ALA A 162 -2.21 -25.29 6.57
N ALA A 163 -2.90 -25.86 7.56
CA ALA A 163 -2.47 -25.87 8.95
C ALA A 163 -1.08 -26.51 9.15
N GLU A 164 -0.84 -27.67 8.53
CA GLU A 164 0.45 -28.37 8.56
C GLU A 164 1.56 -27.52 7.91
N GLN A 165 1.30 -26.93 6.75
CA GLN A 165 2.28 -26.09 6.04
C GLN A 165 2.65 -24.83 6.82
N ILE A 166 1.67 -24.19 7.47
CA ILE A 166 1.90 -23.02 8.32
C ILE A 166 2.76 -23.39 9.52
N HIS A 167 2.46 -24.52 10.17
CA HIS A 167 3.26 -25.00 11.29
C HIS A 167 4.70 -25.30 10.87
N LEU A 168 4.90 -25.95 9.72
CA LEU A 168 6.24 -26.20 9.15
C LEU A 168 6.97 -24.89 8.84
N ALA A 169 6.28 -23.89 8.28
CA ALA A 169 6.86 -22.58 8.02
C ALA A 169 7.37 -21.91 9.30
N PHE A 170 6.69 -22.10 10.43
CA PHE A 170 7.16 -21.62 11.73
C PHE A 170 8.34 -22.42 12.29
N GLN A 171 8.44 -23.72 12.01
CA GLN A 171 9.62 -24.51 12.39
C GLN A 171 10.88 -24.07 11.61
N ASP A 172 10.71 -23.70 10.35
CA ASP A 172 11.81 -23.26 9.47
C ASP A 172 12.13 -21.75 9.61
N LEU A 173 11.42 -21.02 10.46
CA LEU A 173 11.59 -19.57 10.67
C LEU A 173 13.01 -19.20 11.12
N ASP A 174 13.72 -20.09 11.82
CA ASP A 174 15.11 -19.86 12.26
C ASP A 174 16.12 -19.89 11.09
N HIS A 175 15.70 -20.34 9.90
CA HIS A 175 16.56 -20.47 8.71
C HIS A 175 16.24 -19.43 7.64
N ASP A 176 14.98 -19.03 7.53
CA ASP A 176 14.50 -18.07 6.54
C ASP A 176 14.30 -16.67 7.12
N SER A 177 14.18 -15.66 6.24
CA SER A 177 13.84 -14.32 6.70
C SER A 177 12.37 -14.27 7.15
N ILE A 178 12.07 -13.52 8.21
CA ILE A 178 10.68 -13.33 8.69
C ILE A 178 9.75 -12.85 7.56
N ALA A 179 10.25 -11.98 6.68
CA ALA A 179 9.49 -11.48 5.54
C ALA A 179 9.15 -12.60 4.52
N SER A 180 10.09 -13.49 4.20
CA SER A 180 9.83 -14.61 3.30
C SER A 180 8.86 -15.61 3.90
N THR A 181 9.02 -15.94 5.18
CA THR A 181 8.09 -16.85 5.88
C THR A 181 6.69 -16.25 5.99
N SER A 182 6.59 -14.95 6.27
CA SER A 182 5.30 -14.23 6.34
C SER A 182 4.58 -14.25 4.99
N ASN A 183 5.28 -13.95 3.89
CA ASN A 183 4.71 -14.01 2.54
C ASN A 183 4.28 -15.43 2.17
N TYR A 184 5.09 -16.43 2.51
CA TYR A 184 4.73 -17.83 2.27
C TYR A 184 3.47 -18.26 3.03
N ILE A 185 3.36 -17.91 4.32
CA ILE A 185 2.15 -18.14 5.12
C ILE A 185 0.94 -17.40 4.53
N PHE A 186 1.14 -16.18 4.02
CA PHE A 186 0.09 -15.41 3.35
C PHE A 186 -0.43 -16.14 2.11
N ASP A 187 0.47 -16.65 1.27
CA ASP A 187 0.10 -17.41 0.08
C ASP A 187 -0.64 -18.70 0.44
N ILE A 188 -0.20 -19.45 1.46
CA ILE A 188 -0.89 -20.65 1.96
C ILE A 188 -2.31 -20.33 2.42
N MET A 189 -2.47 -19.30 3.26
CA MET A 189 -3.78 -18.91 3.79
C MET A 189 -4.72 -18.45 2.68
N ARG A 190 -4.21 -17.71 1.69
CA ARG A 190 -5.00 -17.28 0.53
C ARG A 190 -5.41 -18.46 -0.32
N GLU A 191 -4.48 -19.33 -0.70
CA GLU A 191 -4.75 -20.51 -1.53
C GLU A 191 -5.74 -21.45 -0.85
N ALA A 192 -5.59 -21.68 0.45
CA ALA A 192 -6.54 -22.50 1.21
C ALA A 192 -7.95 -21.92 1.17
N LEU A 193 -8.09 -20.61 1.31
CA LEU A 193 -9.39 -19.94 1.32
C LEU A 193 -10.03 -19.90 -0.07
N GLU A 194 -9.25 -19.67 -1.12
CA GLU A 194 -9.73 -19.76 -2.51
C GLU A 194 -10.20 -21.18 -2.84
N ASN A 195 -9.41 -22.20 -2.49
CA ASN A 195 -9.78 -23.60 -2.69
C ASN A 195 -11.04 -23.99 -1.90
N LEU A 196 -11.21 -23.47 -0.67
CA LEU A 196 -12.43 -23.69 0.12
C LEU A 196 -13.65 -23.01 -0.50
N ILE A 197 -13.48 -21.83 -1.10
CA ILE A 197 -14.56 -21.12 -1.82
C ILE A 197 -14.92 -21.88 -3.10
N ASP A 198 -13.94 -22.42 -3.83
CA ASP A 198 -14.20 -23.15 -5.08
C ASP A 198 -14.96 -24.47 -4.85
N LEU A 199 -14.90 -25.03 -3.64
CA LEU A 199 -15.72 -26.18 -3.22
C LEU A 199 -17.20 -25.84 -2.99
N ILE A 200 -17.55 -24.55 -2.98
CA ILE A 200 -18.92 -24.09 -2.78
C ILE A 200 -19.65 -24.10 -4.14
N PRO A 201 -20.71 -24.91 -4.32
CA PRO A 201 -21.44 -24.95 -5.57
C PRO A 201 -22.13 -23.60 -5.87
N GLU A 202 -21.95 -23.07 -7.08
CA GLU A 202 -22.54 -21.78 -7.54
C GLU A 202 -24.08 -21.74 -7.50
N ASN A 203 -24.75 -22.88 -7.29
CA ASN A 203 -26.20 -23.03 -7.32
C ASN A 203 -26.91 -22.83 -5.97
N VAL A 204 -26.24 -22.30 -4.94
CA VAL A 204 -26.90 -21.90 -3.69
C VAL A 204 -27.56 -20.53 -3.92
N ASP A 205 -28.89 -20.49 -3.84
CA ASP A 205 -29.80 -19.36 -4.15
C ASP A 205 -29.16 -17.96 -4.09
N ASP A 206 -29.36 -17.21 -5.18
CA ASP A 206 -28.81 -15.89 -5.51
C ASP A 206 -29.15 -14.73 -4.54
N GLU A 207 -29.65 -15.02 -3.34
CA GLU A 207 -30.25 -14.05 -2.42
C GLU A 207 -29.60 -13.95 -1.03
N SER A 208 -28.45 -14.59 -0.77
CA SER A 208 -27.80 -14.48 0.55
C SER A 208 -26.59 -13.53 0.55
N ASP A 209 -26.59 -12.62 1.53
CA ASP A 209 -25.50 -11.70 1.86
C ASP A 209 -24.12 -12.38 1.94
N SER A 210 -24.08 -13.69 2.19
CA SER A 210 -22.87 -14.51 2.27
C SER A 210 -22.02 -14.48 0.97
N LYS A 211 -22.64 -14.49 -0.22
CA LYS A 211 -21.91 -14.42 -1.52
C LYS A 211 -21.15 -13.10 -1.66
N TYR A 212 -21.73 -12.01 -1.15
CA TYR A 212 -21.08 -10.70 -1.11
C TYR A 212 -19.92 -10.71 -0.12
N THR A 213 -20.06 -11.32 1.05
CA THR A 213 -18.97 -11.46 2.04
C THR A 213 -17.82 -12.30 1.50
N PHE A 214 -18.10 -13.41 0.80
CA PHE A 214 -17.08 -14.24 0.16
C PHE A 214 -16.39 -13.52 -1.01
N GLN A 215 -17.12 -12.75 -1.81
CA GLN A 215 -16.51 -11.88 -2.83
C GLN A 215 -15.68 -10.77 -2.21
N LEU A 216 -16.14 -10.16 -1.12
CA LEU A 216 -15.39 -9.15 -0.37
C LEU A 216 -14.09 -9.73 0.19
N ILE A 217 -14.14 -10.93 0.77
CA ILE A 217 -12.95 -11.64 1.26
C ILE A 217 -12.02 -12.03 0.13
N ARG A 218 -12.56 -12.51 -1.00
CA ARG A 218 -11.79 -12.79 -2.22
C ARG A 218 -11.09 -11.53 -2.71
N ASP A 219 -11.78 -10.40 -2.74
CA ASP A 219 -11.23 -9.12 -3.21
C ASP A 219 -10.26 -8.50 -2.20
N HIS A 220 -10.44 -8.74 -0.89
CA HIS A 220 -9.47 -8.37 0.15
C HIS A 220 -8.24 -9.28 0.15
N SER A 221 -8.38 -10.57 -0.14
CA SER A 221 -7.27 -11.53 -0.22
C SER A 221 -6.36 -11.29 -1.44
N LYS A 222 -6.87 -10.64 -2.48
CA LYS A 222 -6.12 -10.22 -3.67
C LYS A 222 -5.33 -8.92 -3.47
N LYS A 223 -5.59 -8.18 -2.39
CA LYS A 223 -4.83 -6.96 -2.08
C LYS A 223 -3.53 -7.35 -1.38
N ASP A 224 -2.42 -6.76 -1.82
CA ASP A 224 -1.11 -6.94 -1.19
C ASP A 224 -1.21 -6.69 0.32
N ALA A 225 -0.42 -7.43 1.12
CA ALA A 225 -0.40 -7.29 2.57
C ALA A 225 -0.14 -5.85 3.05
N GLY A 226 0.55 -5.03 2.24
CA GLY A 226 0.76 -3.60 2.48
C GLY A 226 -0.45 -2.70 2.17
N ALA A 227 -1.37 -3.13 1.31
CA ALA A 227 -2.59 -2.40 0.98
C ALA A 227 -3.70 -2.64 2.01
N VAL A 228 -3.75 -3.81 2.64
CA VAL A 228 -4.72 -4.14 3.70
C VAL A 228 -4.59 -3.20 4.91
N LEU A 229 -3.37 -2.77 5.26
CA LEU A 229 -3.14 -1.82 6.36
C LEU A 229 -3.74 -0.43 6.09
N LYS A 230 -3.68 0.05 4.83
CA LYS A 230 -4.18 1.38 4.43
C LYS A 230 -5.71 1.47 4.44
N ASP A 231 -6.41 0.36 4.20
CA ASP A 231 -7.87 0.34 4.19
C ASP A 231 -8.44 0.54 5.62
N TYR A 232 -7.77 0.03 6.66
CA TYR A 232 -8.21 0.23 8.05
C TYR A 232 -7.96 1.65 8.58
N GLU A 233 -6.95 2.38 8.10
CA GLU A 233 -6.77 3.80 8.44
C GLU A 233 -7.81 4.71 7.78
N SER A 234 -8.38 4.31 6.63
CA SER A 234 -9.40 5.10 5.93
C SER A 234 -10.80 5.03 6.55
N LEU A 235 -11.00 4.13 7.51
CA LEU A 235 -12.25 3.95 8.27
C LEU A 235 -12.21 4.64 9.65
N GLY A 236 -11.12 5.35 9.99
CA GLY A 236 -10.93 6.12 11.21
C GLY A 236 -11.22 7.61 11.05
#